data_AF-A0A5R1P008-F1
#
_entry.id   AF-A0A5R1P008-F1
#
_cell.length_a   1.000
_cell.length_b   1.000
_cell.length_c   1.000
_cell.angle_alpha   90.00
_cell.angle_beta   90.00
_cell.angle_gamma   90.00
#
_symmetry.space_group_name_H-M   'P 1'
#
loop_
_entity.id
_entity.type
_entity.pdbx_description
1 polymer ?
#
loop_
_entity_poly.entity_id
_entity_poly.type
_entity_poly.pdbx_seq_one_letter_code
_entity_poly.pdbx_strand_id
1 'polypeptide(L)'
;MNDPSEEAAGAQKSLAEHPFADDEAEKRRQYVAANRDRIRELNRLWRSEHLDRARELNRDSMRRAAARRHREAEVRARGRDRAKRWRLEHPERRREYQQRWVAENREKVREYYNRYYENHRDEVKARAAARRDAAPEHTKQITRQWADRNKERRAELQRNRRSDPEIYQSELEANAAARRLKRSLSRAGLPPKLLHATTAAERRANEREADAYFNNPSRPEHLRQFTVFAESLTEHMLKNGARMHEFAEAHVEARARMGLPAVPVETIVYARAVEIVAERMRRVDLLTGRDVAAAVRSTQALVRRMERQRQFDGLVKAVVVQVQRNRSRYAIDAEIENRARVRRGKTREPVESLAVQQSMQEVIERVRTSSLTIEDFRSAARAASLRSAALFKDRQDRAADRIRRLPGG
;
A
#
# COMPACT_ATOMS: atom_id res chain seq x y z
N MET A 1 -29.82 49.64 47.30
CA MET A 1 -30.67 49.75 48.50
C MET A 1 -30.63 48.42 49.22
N ASN A 2 -30.50 48.49 50.55
CA ASN A 2 -30.17 47.48 51.56
C ASN A 2 -28.68 47.13 51.71
N ASP A 3 -28.02 47.97 52.51
CA ASP A 3 -26.86 47.64 53.34
C ASP A 3 -27.35 46.97 54.64
N PRO A 4 -26.68 45.91 55.11
CA PRO A 4 -26.58 45.67 56.55
C PRO A 4 -25.14 45.37 56.98
N SER A 5 -24.64 46.28 57.81
CA SER A 5 -23.63 46.06 58.84
C SER A 5 -24.01 44.91 59.80
N GLU A 6 -22.98 44.37 60.45
CA GLU A 6 -23.00 43.59 61.70
C GLU A 6 -23.40 42.11 61.66
N GLU A 7 -22.40 41.20 61.64
CA GLU A 7 -22.19 40.17 62.67
C GLU A 7 -21.07 39.19 62.25
N ALA A 8 -19.84 39.47 62.68
CA ALA A 8 -18.89 38.47 63.18
C ALA A 8 -17.63 39.19 63.65
N ALA A 9 -17.78 39.94 64.75
CA ALA A 9 -16.69 40.28 65.65
C ALA A 9 -16.15 38.97 66.26
N GLY A 10 -15.34 38.25 65.49
CA GLY A 10 -14.52 37.16 66.00
C GLY A 10 -13.24 37.75 66.56
N ALA A 11 -13.20 37.90 67.89
CA ALA A 11 -12.07 38.37 68.68
C ALA A 11 -10.72 38.00 68.04
N GLN A 12 -10.03 39.00 67.48
CA GLN A 12 -8.58 38.98 67.35
C GLN A 12 -8.06 38.85 68.78
N LYS A 13 -7.79 37.62 69.22
CA LYS A 13 -6.88 37.38 70.33
C LYS A 13 -5.62 38.13 69.97
N SER A 14 -5.36 39.22 70.70
CA SER A 14 -4.03 39.79 70.84
C SER A 14 -3.08 38.60 71.00
N LEU A 15 -2.27 38.36 69.97
CA LEU A 15 -1.03 37.63 70.12
C LEU A 15 -0.28 38.42 71.18
N ALA A 16 -0.40 37.99 72.44
CA ALA A 16 0.61 38.26 73.42
C ALA A 16 1.87 37.66 72.81
N GLU A 17 2.63 38.49 72.10
CA GLU A 17 4.04 38.27 71.87
C GLU A 17 4.60 37.95 73.26
N HIS A 18 4.89 36.68 73.48
CA HIS A 18 5.65 36.24 74.63
C HIS A 18 7.12 36.39 74.20
N PRO A 19 7.78 37.54 74.43
CA PRO A 19 9.17 37.74 74.02
C PRO A 19 10.13 36.69 74.61
N PHE A 20 9.71 35.97 75.65
CA PHE A 20 10.47 34.88 76.26
C PHE A 20 10.47 33.56 75.46
N ALA A 21 9.50 33.33 74.55
CA ALA A 21 9.40 32.06 73.81
C ALA A 21 10.35 31.99 72.61
N ASP A 22 10.59 33.11 71.93
CA ASP A 22 11.53 33.20 70.82
C ASP A 22 12.99 33.17 71.31
N ASP A 23 13.29 33.80 72.45
CA ASP A 23 14.60 33.71 73.12
C ASP A 23 14.96 32.27 73.52
N GLU A 24 13.99 31.49 74.00
CA GLU A 24 14.20 30.07 74.31
C GLU A 24 14.38 29.21 73.06
N ALA A 25 13.62 29.49 71.99
CA ALA A 25 13.76 28.80 70.72
C ALA A 25 15.13 29.08 70.07
N GLU A 26 15.62 30.32 70.14
CA GLU A 26 16.93 30.72 69.63
C GLU A 26 18.08 30.17 70.48
N LYS A 27 18.00 30.25 71.81
CA LYS A 27 18.97 29.60 72.72
C LYS A 27 19.03 28.09 72.50
N ARG A 28 17.88 27.45 72.24
CA ARG A 28 17.83 26.01 71.88
C ARG A 28 18.47 25.74 70.53
N ARG A 29 18.26 26.60 69.51
CA ARG A 29 18.93 26.48 68.21
C ARG A 29 20.45 26.63 68.35
N GLN A 30 20.92 27.62 69.11
CA GLN A 30 22.34 27.86 69.38
C GLN A 30 22.97 26.68 70.16
N TYR A 31 22.27 26.14 71.16
CA TYR A 31 22.69 24.95 71.89
C TYR A 31 22.78 23.71 70.98
N VAL A 32 21.79 23.48 70.12
CA VAL A 32 21.80 22.38 69.15
C VAL A 32 22.91 22.53 68.12
N ALA A 33 23.21 23.76 67.69
CA ALA A 33 24.31 24.05 66.78
C ALA A 33 25.68 23.79 67.42
N ALA A 34 25.90 24.26 68.65
CA ALA A 34 27.14 24.07 69.40
C ALA A 34 27.37 22.62 69.88
N ASN A 35 26.29 21.85 70.13
CA ASN A 35 26.36 20.47 70.64
C ASN A 35 25.92 19.42 69.60
N ARG A 36 26.01 19.75 68.31
CA ARG A 36 25.46 18.93 67.22
C ARG A 36 25.96 17.49 67.24
N ASP A 37 27.26 17.30 67.45
CA ASP A 37 27.86 15.97 67.43
C ASP A 37 27.58 15.17 68.70
N ARG A 38 27.58 15.84 69.87
CA ARG A 38 27.14 15.24 71.15
C ARG A 38 25.68 14.79 71.09
N ILE A 39 24.80 15.60 70.49
CA ILE A 39 23.38 15.25 70.29
C ILE A 39 23.23 14.09 69.30
N ARG A 40 24.07 14.01 68.26
CA ARG A 40 24.08 12.88 67.32
C ARG A 40 24.53 11.59 68.00
N GLU A 41 25.58 11.63 68.82
CA GLU A 41 26.07 10.47 69.58
C GLU A 41 25.05 10.01 70.61
N LEU A 42 24.45 10.93 71.39
CA LEU A 42 23.37 10.61 72.31
C LEU A 42 22.16 10.00 71.60
N ASN A 43 21.75 10.54 70.44
CA ASN A 43 20.68 9.94 69.64
C ASN A 43 21.09 8.57 69.05
N ARG A 44 22.37 8.35 68.73
CA ARG A 44 22.87 7.07 68.23
C ARG A 44 22.82 6.02 69.34
N LEU A 45 23.32 6.33 70.52
CA LEU A 45 23.27 5.46 71.72
C LEU A 45 21.82 5.16 72.12
N TRP A 46 20.97 6.19 72.17
CA TRP A 46 19.56 6.01 72.49
C TRP A 46 18.85 5.13 71.46
N ARG A 47 19.13 5.28 70.15
CA ARG A 47 18.56 4.41 69.10
C ARG A 47 19.12 2.98 69.15
N SER A 48 20.36 2.76 69.57
CA SER A 48 20.89 1.41 69.77
C SER A 48 20.29 0.71 70.98
N GLU A 49 20.03 1.44 72.07
CA GLU A 49 19.43 0.90 73.29
C GLU A 49 17.90 0.76 73.19
N HIS A 50 17.23 1.63 72.43
CA HIS A 50 15.76 1.72 72.37
C HIS A 50 15.22 1.56 70.94
N LEU A 51 15.81 0.64 70.17
CA LEU A 51 15.54 0.47 68.74
C LEU A 51 14.06 0.14 68.46
N ASP A 52 13.45 -0.72 69.28
CA ASP A 52 12.04 -1.09 69.14
C ASP A 52 11.09 0.06 69.48
N ARG A 53 11.40 0.84 70.51
CA ARG A 53 10.62 2.04 70.88
C ARG A 53 10.73 3.14 69.82
N ALA A 54 11.89 3.29 69.18
CA ALA A 54 12.07 4.20 68.05
C ALA A 54 11.24 3.77 66.83
N ARG A 55 11.18 2.46 66.54
CA ARG A 55 10.32 1.91 65.47
C ARG A 55 8.84 2.13 65.77
N GLU A 56 8.42 1.95 67.00
CA GLU A 56 7.03 2.19 67.43
C GLU A 56 6.63 3.66 67.29
N LEU A 57 7.46 4.59 67.77
CA LEU A 57 7.22 6.03 67.59
C LEU A 57 7.17 6.45 66.12
N ASN A 58 7.99 5.84 65.26
CA ASN A 58 7.96 6.09 63.82
C ASN A 58 6.65 5.56 63.18
N ARG A 59 6.24 4.33 63.53
CA ARG A 59 4.96 3.75 63.09
C ARG A 59 3.78 4.63 63.50
N ASP A 60 3.77 5.11 64.74
CA ASP A 60 2.71 5.98 65.24
C ASP A 60 2.74 7.38 64.61
N SER A 61 3.93 7.94 64.35
CA SER A 61 4.07 9.20 63.60
C SER A 61 3.50 9.06 62.18
N MET A 62 3.82 7.96 61.48
CA MET A 62 3.29 7.66 60.15
C MET A 62 1.77 7.46 60.17
N ARG A 63 1.22 6.76 61.17
CA ARG A 63 -0.23 6.61 61.37
C ARG A 63 -0.91 7.97 61.57
N ARG A 64 -0.36 8.84 62.42
CA ARG A 64 -0.91 10.19 62.64
C ARG A 64 -0.84 11.06 61.38
N ALA A 65 0.27 10.97 60.63
CA ALA A 65 0.41 11.70 59.36
C ALA A 65 -0.57 11.21 58.30
N ALA A 66 -0.77 9.88 58.18
CA ALA A 66 -1.77 9.30 57.31
C ALA A 66 -3.20 9.72 57.70
N ALA A 67 -3.52 9.71 59.00
CA ALA A 67 -4.81 10.17 59.51
C ALA A 67 -5.06 11.67 59.25
N ARG A 68 -4.02 12.52 59.27
CA ARG A 68 -4.13 13.93 58.85
C ARG A 68 -4.44 14.03 57.35
N ARG A 69 -3.69 13.33 56.50
CA ARG A 69 -3.93 13.30 55.04
C ARG A 69 -5.32 12.80 54.70
N HIS A 70 -5.80 11.77 55.40
CA HIS A 70 -7.14 11.22 55.21
C HIS A 70 -8.22 12.25 55.57
N ARG A 71 -8.11 12.90 56.73
CA ARG A 71 -9.03 13.96 57.15
C ARG A 71 -9.04 15.14 56.18
N GLU A 72 -7.87 15.58 55.72
CA GLU A 72 -7.80 16.64 54.69
C GLU A 72 -8.44 16.20 53.37
N ALA A 73 -8.21 14.96 52.94
CA ALA A 73 -8.81 14.41 51.72
C ALA A 73 -10.34 14.33 51.85
N GLU A 74 -10.86 13.91 52.99
CA GLU A 74 -12.29 13.92 53.31
C GLU A 74 -12.87 15.33 53.28
N VAL A 75 -12.21 16.31 53.91
CA VAL A 75 -12.66 17.71 53.90
C VAL A 75 -12.70 18.24 52.47
N ARG A 76 -11.67 17.97 51.65
CA ARG A 76 -11.68 18.32 50.23
C ARG A 76 -12.79 17.60 49.46
N ALA A 77 -13.05 16.33 49.76
CA ALA A 77 -14.11 15.55 49.13
C ALA A 77 -15.50 16.14 49.44
N ARG A 78 -15.79 16.39 50.72
CA ARG A 78 -17.03 17.07 51.16
C ARG A 78 -17.16 18.46 50.52
N GLY A 79 -16.06 19.19 50.37
CA GLY A 79 -16.01 20.46 49.64
C GLY A 79 -16.40 20.32 48.16
N ARG A 80 -15.85 19.32 47.46
CA ARG A 80 -16.21 19.01 46.06
C ARG A 80 -17.68 18.62 45.93
N ASP A 81 -18.20 17.84 46.87
CA ASP A 81 -19.60 17.40 46.86
C ASP A 81 -20.56 18.58 47.08
N ARG A 82 -20.26 19.47 48.03
CA ARG A 82 -21.02 20.73 48.21
C ARG A 82 -20.98 21.60 46.96
N ALA A 83 -19.81 21.78 46.35
CA ALA A 83 -19.69 22.53 45.10
C ALA A 83 -20.39 21.85 43.92
N LYS A 84 -20.49 20.51 43.90
CA LYS A 84 -21.26 19.75 42.90
C LYS A 84 -22.77 19.96 43.11
N ARG A 85 -23.26 19.87 44.35
CA ARG A 85 -24.67 20.12 44.68
C ARG A 85 -25.08 21.55 44.34
N TRP A 86 -24.28 22.53 44.75
CA TRP A 86 -24.51 23.95 44.42
C TRP A 86 -24.59 24.19 42.91
N ARG A 87 -23.71 23.56 42.11
CA ARG A 87 -23.75 23.64 40.64
C ARG A 87 -24.99 23.01 40.00
N LEU A 88 -25.58 22.01 40.63
CA LEU A 88 -26.83 21.37 40.17
C LEU A 88 -28.05 22.20 40.55
N GLU A 89 -28.05 22.76 41.76
CA GLU A 89 -29.11 23.63 42.26
C GLU A 89 -29.15 25.00 41.55
N HIS A 90 -28.01 25.49 41.05
CA HIS A 90 -27.89 26.84 40.45
C HIS A 90 -27.29 26.81 39.03
N PRO A 91 -27.97 26.20 38.04
CA PRO A 91 -27.46 26.06 36.68
C PRO A 91 -27.33 27.40 35.94
N GLU A 92 -28.23 28.36 36.22
CA GLU A 92 -28.24 29.68 35.56
C GLU A 92 -27.09 30.56 36.03
N ARG A 93 -26.88 30.67 37.36
CA ARG A 93 -25.74 31.40 37.93
C ARG A 93 -24.40 30.85 37.48
N ARG A 94 -24.30 29.54 37.26
CA ARG A 94 -23.11 28.91 36.66
C ARG A 94 -22.89 29.37 35.22
N ARG A 95 -23.95 29.43 34.40
CA ARG A 95 -23.85 29.90 33.01
C ARG A 95 -23.45 31.36 32.95
N GLU A 96 -24.04 32.21 33.79
CA GLU A 96 -23.71 33.63 33.89
C GLU A 96 -22.26 33.84 34.33
N TYR A 97 -21.82 33.16 35.40
CA TYR A 97 -20.44 33.22 35.85
C TYR A 97 -19.47 32.76 34.76
N GLN A 98 -19.80 31.66 34.06
CA GLN A 98 -18.97 31.16 32.96
C GLN A 98 -18.94 32.13 31.78
N GLN A 99 -20.06 32.77 31.44
CA GLN A 99 -20.12 33.77 30.37
C GLN A 99 -19.29 35.01 30.71
N ARG A 100 -19.40 35.53 31.95
CA ARG A 100 -18.59 36.65 32.43
C ARG A 100 -17.10 36.30 32.43
N TRP A 101 -16.74 35.12 32.95
CA TRP A 101 -15.36 34.66 32.94
C TRP A 101 -14.79 34.50 31.52
N VAL A 102 -15.56 33.96 30.58
CA VAL A 102 -15.15 33.83 29.17
C VAL A 102 -15.03 35.21 28.49
N ALA A 103 -15.90 36.16 28.81
CA ALA A 103 -15.83 37.52 28.29
C ALA A 103 -14.57 38.25 28.80
N GLU A 104 -14.29 38.14 30.10
CA GLU A 104 -13.12 38.74 30.75
C GLU A 104 -11.81 38.04 30.36
N ASN A 105 -11.83 36.74 30.09
CA ASN A 105 -10.66 35.93 29.74
C ASN A 105 -10.68 35.46 28.28
N ARG A 106 -11.24 36.27 27.37
CA ARG A 106 -11.46 35.90 25.97
C ARG A 106 -10.17 35.48 25.26
N GLU A 107 -9.06 36.14 25.55
CA GLU A 107 -7.76 35.84 24.96
C GLU A 107 -7.20 34.51 25.46
N LYS A 108 -7.27 34.22 26.76
CA LYS A 108 -6.84 32.94 27.34
C LYS A 108 -7.67 31.77 26.80
N VAL A 109 -8.98 31.97 26.64
CA VAL A 109 -9.86 30.97 26.03
C VAL A 109 -9.48 30.72 24.57
N ARG A 110 -9.24 31.78 23.80
CA ARG A 110 -8.78 31.66 22.41
C ARG A 110 -7.43 30.93 22.33
N GLU A 111 -6.48 31.27 23.18
CA GLU A 111 -5.16 30.64 23.22
C GLU A 111 -5.26 29.16 23.60
N TYR A 112 -6.06 28.81 24.61
CA TYR A 112 -6.32 27.43 24.98
C TYR A 112 -6.90 26.63 23.80
N TYR A 113 -7.90 27.18 23.10
CA TYR A 113 -8.46 26.52 21.92
C TYR A 113 -7.45 26.44 20.78
N ASN A 114 -6.63 27.47 20.54
CA ASN A 114 -5.59 27.44 19.52
C ASN A 114 -4.57 26.33 19.80
N ARG A 115 -4.04 26.24 21.03
CA ARG A 115 -3.14 25.16 21.45
C ARG A 115 -3.79 23.78 21.31
N TYR A 116 -5.07 23.67 21.64
CA TYR A 116 -5.83 22.44 21.45
C TYR A 116 -5.93 22.06 19.96
N TYR A 117 -6.28 23.01 19.09
CA TYR A 117 -6.40 22.79 17.65
C TYR A 117 -5.06 22.55 16.96
N GLU A 118 -3.97 23.13 17.45
CA GLU A 118 -2.61 22.87 16.98
C GLU A 118 -2.22 21.42 17.28
N ASN A 119 -2.42 20.98 18.52
CA ASN A 119 -2.06 19.62 18.97
C ASN A 119 -2.98 18.53 18.41
N HIS A 120 -4.24 18.86 18.08
CA HIS A 120 -5.24 17.90 17.57
C HIS A 120 -5.69 18.21 16.15
N ARG A 121 -4.85 18.93 15.38
CA ARG A 121 -5.19 19.41 14.04
C ARG A 121 -5.64 18.27 13.13
N ASP A 122 -4.93 17.15 13.18
CA ASP A 122 -5.17 16.02 12.29
C ASP A 122 -6.37 15.19 12.75
N GLU A 123 -6.60 15.03 14.05
CA GLU A 123 -7.80 14.39 14.58
C GLU A 123 -9.07 15.17 14.22
N VAL A 124 -9.05 16.50 14.39
CA VAL A 124 -10.17 17.37 14.03
C VAL A 124 -10.43 17.30 12.52
N LYS A 125 -9.39 17.37 11.69
CA LYS A 125 -9.51 17.21 10.24
C LYS A 125 -10.04 15.84 9.85
N ALA A 126 -9.58 14.77 10.48
CA ALA A 126 -10.01 13.40 10.23
C ALA A 126 -11.49 13.23 10.61
N ARG A 127 -11.92 13.72 11.78
CA ARG A 127 -13.33 13.70 12.21
C ARG A 127 -14.20 14.52 11.25
N ALA A 128 -13.74 15.69 10.82
CA ALA A 128 -14.46 16.52 9.86
C ALA A 128 -14.51 15.89 8.46
N ALA A 129 -13.49 15.13 8.06
CA ALA A 129 -13.49 14.34 6.83
C ALA A 129 -14.49 13.18 6.93
N ALA A 130 -14.41 12.37 7.99
CA ALA A 130 -15.31 11.24 8.23
C ALA A 130 -16.79 11.66 8.21
N ARG A 131 -17.14 12.81 8.81
CA ARG A 131 -18.51 13.34 8.72
C ARG A 131 -18.93 13.69 7.29
N ARG A 132 -18.03 14.24 6.48
CA ARG A 132 -18.32 14.58 5.07
C ARG A 132 -18.52 13.31 4.24
N ASP A 133 -17.78 12.25 4.52
CA ASP A 133 -17.89 10.99 3.77
C ASP A 133 -19.09 10.15 4.20
N ALA A 134 -19.48 10.21 5.47
CA ALA A 134 -20.67 9.51 5.96
C ALA A 134 -21.97 10.06 5.35
N ALA A 135 -22.00 11.35 4.99
CA ALA A 135 -23.17 12.00 4.39
C ALA A 135 -22.75 12.97 3.27
N PRO A 136 -22.34 12.45 2.09
CA PRO A 136 -21.84 13.28 1.00
C PRO A 136 -22.94 14.16 0.40
N GLU A 137 -24.16 13.64 0.26
CA GLU A 137 -25.30 14.39 -0.26
C GLU A 137 -25.76 15.51 0.68
N HIS A 138 -25.79 15.25 1.99
CA HIS A 138 -26.09 16.28 2.99
C HIS A 138 -25.04 17.41 2.97
N THR A 139 -23.76 17.07 2.79
CA THR A 139 -22.68 18.07 2.65
C THR A 139 -22.86 18.93 1.40
N LYS A 140 -23.20 18.31 0.26
CA LYS A 140 -23.51 19.04 -0.99
C LYS A 140 -24.71 19.96 -0.80
N GLN A 141 -25.77 19.49 -0.15
CA GLN A 141 -26.96 20.29 0.15
C GLN A 141 -26.64 21.49 1.05
N ILE A 142 -25.87 21.30 2.13
CA ILE A 142 -25.42 22.41 2.99
C ILE A 142 -24.60 23.43 2.19
N THR A 143 -23.68 22.96 1.35
CA THR A 143 -22.84 23.86 0.53
C THR A 143 -23.70 24.63 -0.48
N ARG A 144 -24.69 23.99 -1.08
CA ARG A 144 -25.66 24.63 -1.99
C ARG A 144 -26.51 25.66 -1.26
N GLN A 145 -27.11 25.30 -0.13
CA GLN A 145 -27.91 26.22 0.68
C GLN A 145 -27.08 27.40 1.20
N TRP A 146 -25.81 27.18 1.55
CA TRP A 146 -24.91 28.27 1.91
C TRP A 146 -24.64 29.18 0.72
N ALA A 147 -24.38 28.62 -0.46
CA ALA A 147 -24.13 29.37 -1.68
C ALA A 147 -25.35 30.19 -2.13
N ASP A 148 -26.55 29.64 -1.96
CA ASP A 148 -27.82 30.31 -2.28
C ASP A 148 -28.09 31.45 -1.29
N ARG A 149 -27.90 31.22 0.02
CA ARG A 149 -28.02 32.25 1.06
C ARG A 149 -26.97 33.35 0.97
N ASN A 150 -25.80 33.07 0.41
CA ASN A 150 -24.67 34.00 0.30
C ASN A 150 -24.42 34.46 -1.14
N LYS A 151 -25.47 34.56 -1.96
CA LYS A 151 -25.35 34.93 -3.38
C LYS A 151 -24.70 36.30 -3.58
N GLU A 152 -25.09 37.30 -2.78
CA GLU A 152 -24.51 38.65 -2.84
C GLU A 152 -23.05 38.66 -2.40
N ARG A 153 -22.72 37.99 -1.30
CA ARG A 153 -21.34 37.83 -0.83
C ARG A 153 -20.45 37.15 -1.87
N ARG A 154 -20.98 36.17 -2.61
CA ARG A 154 -20.24 35.54 -3.72
C ARG A 154 -20.07 36.50 -4.91
N ALA A 155 -21.07 37.31 -5.23
CA ALA A 155 -20.98 38.32 -6.26
C ALA A 155 -19.97 39.42 -5.88
N GLU A 156 -19.96 39.86 -4.62
CA GLU A 156 -18.99 40.80 -4.06
C GLU A 156 -17.56 40.23 -4.12
N LEU A 157 -17.35 38.97 -3.73
CA LEU A 157 -16.05 38.31 -3.90
C LEU A 157 -15.61 38.25 -5.38
N GLN A 158 -16.55 38.08 -6.32
CA GLN A 158 -16.23 38.16 -7.75
C GLN A 158 -15.92 39.59 -8.21
N ARG A 159 -16.59 40.61 -7.68
CA ARG A 159 -16.28 42.02 -7.95
C ARG A 159 -14.89 42.37 -7.41
N ASN A 160 -14.56 41.96 -6.18
CA ASN A 160 -13.24 42.16 -5.57
C ASN A 160 -12.14 41.37 -6.28
N ARG A 161 -12.45 40.23 -6.90
CA ARG A 161 -11.48 39.54 -7.77
C ARG A 161 -11.25 40.28 -9.09
N ARG A 162 -12.26 40.99 -9.59
CA ARG A 162 -12.21 41.80 -10.84
C ARG A 162 -11.77 43.24 -10.61
N SER A 163 -11.59 43.68 -9.37
CA SER A 163 -11.26 45.07 -9.05
C SER A 163 -9.82 45.41 -9.40
N ASP A 164 -8.93 44.42 -9.43
CA ASP A 164 -7.58 44.53 -9.94
C ASP A 164 -7.55 44.06 -11.42
N PRO A 165 -7.42 44.99 -12.39
CA PRO A 165 -7.45 44.64 -13.80
C PRO A 165 -6.28 43.78 -14.25
N GLU A 166 -5.10 43.94 -13.67
CA GLU A 166 -3.87 43.22 -14.07
C GLU A 166 -3.93 41.76 -13.59
N ILE A 167 -4.31 41.55 -12.33
CA ILE A 167 -4.51 40.20 -11.79
C ILE A 167 -5.62 39.49 -12.57
N TYR A 168 -6.74 40.17 -12.83
CA TYR A 168 -7.85 39.57 -13.58
C TYR A 168 -7.48 39.24 -15.03
N GLN A 169 -6.70 40.09 -15.72
CA GLN A 169 -6.19 39.80 -17.06
C GLN A 169 -5.28 38.58 -17.06
N SER A 170 -4.34 38.49 -16.09
CA SER A 170 -3.46 37.31 -15.96
C SER A 170 -4.25 36.01 -15.72
N GLU A 171 -5.33 36.06 -14.93
CA GLU A 171 -6.24 34.92 -14.73
C GLU A 171 -6.96 34.53 -16.04
N LEU A 172 -7.40 35.51 -16.84
CA LEU A 172 -8.05 35.26 -18.12
C LEU A 172 -7.08 34.63 -19.14
N GLU A 173 -5.84 35.13 -19.20
CA GLU A 173 -4.78 34.58 -20.05
C GLU A 173 -4.43 33.14 -19.66
N ALA A 174 -4.27 32.86 -18.36
CA ALA A 174 -4.04 31.51 -17.86
C ALA A 174 -5.19 30.55 -18.24
N ASN A 175 -6.44 31.01 -18.12
CA ASN A 175 -7.62 30.25 -18.56
C ASN A 175 -7.64 30.02 -20.08
N ALA A 176 -7.28 31.02 -20.88
CA ALA A 176 -7.17 30.89 -22.33
C ALA A 176 -6.06 29.91 -22.73
N ALA A 177 -4.90 29.96 -22.08
CA ALA A 177 -3.79 29.03 -22.27
C ALA A 177 -4.20 27.59 -21.92
N ALA A 178 -4.89 27.38 -20.79
CA ALA A 178 -5.41 26.08 -20.40
C ALA A 178 -6.41 25.51 -21.43
N ARG A 179 -7.28 26.36 -21.99
CA ARG A 179 -8.21 25.96 -23.08
C ARG A 179 -7.46 25.62 -24.38
N ARG A 180 -6.40 26.35 -24.73
CA ARG A 180 -5.54 26.04 -25.89
C ARG A 180 -4.84 24.69 -25.70
N LEU A 181 -4.25 24.45 -24.53
CA LEU A 181 -3.61 23.19 -24.16
C LEU A 181 -4.59 22.02 -24.24
N LYS A 182 -5.79 22.15 -23.68
CA LYS A 182 -6.82 21.10 -23.75
C LYS A 182 -7.17 20.73 -25.20
N ARG A 183 -7.32 21.72 -26.08
CA ARG A 183 -7.58 21.48 -27.52
C ARG A 183 -6.40 20.82 -28.22
N SER A 184 -5.17 21.22 -27.89
CA SER A 184 -3.95 20.60 -28.42
C SER A 184 -3.83 19.12 -28.04
N LEU A 185 -4.02 18.80 -26.75
CA LEU A 185 -4.01 17.42 -26.26
C LEU A 185 -5.07 16.56 -26.96
N SER A 186 -6.29 17.08 -27.08
CA SER A 186 -7.38 16.40 -27.79
C SER A 186 -7.05 16.14 -29.26
N ARG A 187 -6.38 17.08 -29.95
CA ARG A 187 -5.96 16.90 -31.35
C ARG A 187 -4.85 15.85 -31.48
N ALA A 188 -3.99 15.73 -30.49
CA ALA A 188 -2.95 14.70 -30.42
C ALA A 188 -3.48 13.31 -30.01
N GLY A 189 -4.80 13.14 -29.83
CA GLY A 189 -5.39 11.90 -29.31
C GLY A 189 -5.05 11.61 -27.85
N LEU A 190 -4.47 12.57 -27.13
CA LEU A 190 -4.12 12.43 -25.73
C LEU A 190 -5.35 12.71 -24.85
N PRO A 191 -5.61 11.88 -23.83
CA PRO A 191 -6.74 12.11 -22.93
C PRO A 191 -6.58 13.45 -22.21
N PRO A 192 -7.68 14.18 -21.96
CA PRO A 192 -7.63 15.44 -21.23
C PRO A 192 -7.10 15.19 -19.82
N LYS A 193 -6.35 16.16 -19.27
CA LYS A 193 -5.86 16.10 -17.89
C LYS A 193 -7.06 15.86 -16.94
N LEU A 194 -7.09 14.70 -16.30
CA LEU A 194 -8.07 14.37 -15.27
C LEU A 194 -7.79 15.27 -14.06
N LEU A 195 -8.52 16.38 -13.94
CA LEU A 195 -8.35 17.35 -12.85
C LEU A 195 -8.61 16.72 -11.47
N HIS A 196 -9.46 15.70 -11.43
CA HIS A 196 -9.69 14.84 -10.27
C HIS A 196 -9.79 13.39 -10.77
N ALA A 197 -8.65 12.73 -11.02
CA ALA A 197 -8.63 11.32 -11.44
C ALA A 197 -9.36 10.40 -10.45
N THR A 198 -9.39 10.79 -9.17
CA THR A 198 -10.18 10.18 -8.10
C THR A 198 -10.63 11.29 -7.15
N THR A 199 -11.88 11.22 -6.69
CA THR A 199 -12.38 12.18 -5.70
C THR A 199 -11.61 12.05 -4.38
N ALA A 200 -11.60 13.09 -3.55
CA ALA A 200 -10.93 12.99 -2.23
C ALA A 200 -11.56 11.89 -1.35
N ALA A 201 -12.86 11.62 -1.52
CA ALA A 201 -13.54 10.53 -0.83
C ALA A 201 -13.09 9.16 -1.36
N GLU A 202 -13.01 8.99 -2.68
CA GLU A 202 -12.46 7.76 -3.30
C GLU A 202 -11.02 7.49 -2.90
N ARG A 203 -10.15 8.51 -2.90
CA ARG A 203 -8.75 8.33 -2.44
C ARG A 203 -8.69 7.78 -1.02
N ARG A 204 -9.50 8.32 -0.12
CA ARG A 204 -9.56 7.88 1.27
C ARG A 204 -10.29 6.55 1.45
N ALA A 205 -11.17 6.16 0.54
CA ALA A 205 -11.73 4.81 0.48
C ALA A 205 -10.65 3.82 0.03
N ASN A 206 -9.93 4.13 -1.06
CA ASN A 206 -8.82 3.33 -1.58
C ASN A 206 -7.69 3.18 -0.57
N GLU A 207 -7.34 4.24 0.17
CA GLU A 207 -6.35 4.18 1.26
C GLU A 207 -6.80 3.22 2.36
N ARG A 208 -8.07 3.30 2.81
CA ARG A 208 -8.61 2.37 3.80
C ARG A 208 -8.66 0.93 3.30
N GLU A 209 -9.04 0.72 2.04
CA GLU A 209 -9.05 -0.60 1.42
C GLU A 209 -7.63 -1.16 1.26
N ALA A 210 -6.67 -0.31 0.88
CA ALA A 210 -5.27 -0.67 0.80
C ALA A 210 -4.73 -1.04 2.19
N ASP A 211 -4.99 -0.23 3.21
CA ASP A 211 -4.59 -0.51 4.59
C ASP A 211 -5.22 -1.82 5.09
N ALA A 212 -6.50 -2.05 4.84
CA ALA A 212 -7.17 -3.30 5.17
C ALA A 212 -6.54 -4.50 4.43
N TYR A 213 -6.17 -4.31 3.17
CA TYR A 213 -5.53 -5.33 2.34
C TYR A 213 -4.10 -5.65 2.79
N PHE A 214 -3.26 -4.65 3.08
CA PHE A 214 -1.86 -4.83 3.48
C PHE A 214 -1.68 -5.24 4.93
N ASN A 215 -2.58 -4.81 5.84
CA ASN A 215 -2.52 -5.18 7.25
C ASN A 215 -3.28 -6.45 7.60
N ASN A 216 -3.81 -7.19 6.61
CA ASN A 216 -4.49 -8.46 6.86
C ASN A 216 -3.50 -9.55 7.32
N PRO A 217 -3.62 -10.09 8.55
CA PRO A 217 -2.69 -11.07 9.09
C PRO A 217 -2.63 -12.40 8.31
N SER A 218 -3.71 -12.80 7.64
CA SER A 218 -3.75 -14.07 6.87
C SER A 218 -3.12 -13.95 5.48
N ARG A 219 -2.81 -12.74 5.02
CA ARG A 219 -2.38 -12.49 3.64
C ARG A 219 -1.04 -13.13 3.27
N PRO A 220 0.02 -13.10 4.10
CA PRO A 220 1.27 -13.77 3.75
C PRO A 220 1.07 -15.27 3.53
N GLU A 221 0.25 -15.91 4.36
CA GLU A 221 -0.06 -17.34 4.24
C GLU A 221 -0.96 -17.62 3.03
N HIS A 222 -1.95 -16.76 2.75
CA HIS A 222 -2.76 -16.85 1.52
C HIS A 222 -1.90 -16.80 0.25
N LEU A 223 -0.97 -15.83 0.17
CA LEU A 223 -0.06 -15.70 -0.96
C LEU A 223 0.87 -16.92 -1.07
N ARG A 224 1.37 -17.44 0.05
CA ARG A 224 2.18 -18.66 0.06
C ARG A 224 1.39 -19.85 -0.47
N GLN A 225 0.16 -20.07 0.02
CA GLN A 225 -0.70 -21.16 -0.46
C GLN A 225 -0.99 -21.02 -1.95
N PHE A 226 -1.28 -19.80 -2.41
CA PHE A 226 -1.54 -19.52 -3.83
C PHE A 226 -0.32 -19.85 -4.69
N THR A 227 0.87 -19.38 -4.30
CA THR A 227 2.11 -19.64 -5.04
C THR A 227 2.42 -21.13 -5.10
N VAL A 228 2.40 -21.83 -3.96
CA VAL A 228 2.67 -23.28 -3.91
C VAL A 228 1.65 -24.05 -4.75
N PHE A 229 0.38 -23.66 -4.70
CA PHE A 229 -0.68 -24.28 -5.50
C PHE A 229 -0.46 -24.05 -7.00
N ALA A 230 -0.21 -22.82 -7.43
CA ALA A 230 0.03 -22.49 -8.82
C ALA A 230 1.29 -23.16 -9.39
N GLU A 231 2.36 -23.24 -8.60
CA GLU A 231 3.60 -23.94 -8.96
C GLU A 231 3.36 -25.46 -9.07
N SER A 232 2.71 -26.06 -8.08
CA SER A 232 2.40 -27.50 -8.08
C SER A 232 1.48 -27.88 -9.24
N LEU A 233 0.48 -27.04 -9.55
CA LEU A 233 -0.40 -27.21 -10.70
C LEU A 233 0.36 -27.11 -12.01
N THR A 234 1.25 -26.13 -12.13
CA THR A 234 2.09 -25.98 -13.32
C THR A 234 3.02 -27.16 -13.51
N GLU A 235 3.72 -27.56 -12.48
CA GLU A 235 4.62 -28.72 -12.51
C GLU A 235 3.85 -29.99 -12.90
N HIS A 236 2.67 -30.20 -12.31
CA HIS A 236 1.81 -31.33 -12.63
C HIS A 236 1.41 -31.34 -14.11
N MET A 237 0.98 -30.19 -14.64
CA MET A 237 0.59 -30.04 -16.05
C MET A 237 1.77 -30.23 -17.01
N LEU A 238 2.96 -29.74 -16.67
CA LEU A 238 4.14 -29.92 -17.51
C LEU A 238 4.61 -31.38 -17.57
N LYS A 239 4.42 -32.14 -16.49
CA LYS A 239 4.80 -33.55 -16.39
C LYS A 239 3.75 -34.50 -16.97
N ASN A 240 2.47 -34.24 -16.71
CA ASN A 240 1.38 -35.18 -16.99
C ASN A 240 0.39 -34.69 -18.05
N GLY A 241 0.55 -33.48 -18.59
CA GLY A 241 -0.42 -32.84 -19.47
C GLY A 241 -0.90 -33.71 -20.63
N ALA A 242 0.02 -34.38 -21.34
CA ALA A 242 -0.34 -35.28 -22.45
C ALA A 242 -1.29 -36.41 -22.01
N ARG A 243 -0.96 -37.10 -20.92
CA ARG A 243 -1.81 -38.17 -20.36
C ARG A 243 -3.17 -37.63 -19.86
N MET A 244 -3.19 -36.39 -19.34
CA MET A 244 -4.44 -35.76 -18.93
C MET A 244 -5.32 -35.40 -20.12
N HIS A 245 -4.73 -34.95 -21.24
CA HIS A 245 -5.44 -34.73 -22.49
C HIS A 245 -6.06 -36.02 -23.04
N GLU A 246 -5.29 -37.10 -23.12
CA GLU A 246 -5.80 -38.42 -23.55
C GLU A 246 -6.99 -38.88 -22.70
N PHE A 247 -6.87 -38.74 -21.38
CA PHE A 247 -7.97 -39.03 -20.45
C PHE A 247 -9.19 -38.14 -20.72
N ALA A 248 -8.99 -36.85 -20.91
CA ALA A 248 -10.08 -35.89 -21.12
C ALA A 248 -10.77 -36.09 -22.48
N GLU A 249 -10.03 -36.43 -23.54
CA GLU A 249 -10.59 -36.78 -24.85
C GLU A 249 -11.47 -38.03 -24.75
N ALA A 250 -10.96 -39.10 -24.15
CA ALA A 250 -11.74 -40.32 -23.91
C ALA A 250 -13.00 -40.06 -23.07
N HIS A 251 -12.90 -39.17 -22.07
CA HIS A 251 -14.03 -38.75 -21.25
C HIS A 251 -15.08 -37.97 -22.07
N VAL A 252 -14.66 -37.01 -22.90
CA VAL A 252 -15.57 -36.25 -23.79
C VAL A 252 -16.27 -37.17 -24.78
N GLU A 253 -15.54 -38.10 -25.40
CA GLU A 253 -16.12 -39.09 -26.31
C GLU A 253 -17.14 -40.01 -25.62
N ALA A 254 -16.85 -40.46 -24.39
CA ALA A 254 -17.80 -41.25 -23.60
C ALA A 254 -19.07 -40.44 -23.26
N ARG A 255 -18.93 -39.17 -22.88
CA ARG A 255 -20.07 -38.27 -22.63
C ARG A 255 -20.92 -38.07 -23.87
N ALA A 256 -20.29 -37.87 -25.03
CA ALA A 256 -20.98 -37.72 -26.31
C ALA A 256 -21.79 -38.98 -26.65
N ARG A 257 -21.23 -40.17 -26.43
CA ARG A 257 -21.96 -41.45 -26.61
C ARG A 257 -23.18 -41.58 -25.69
N MET A 258 -23.14 -40.98 -24.50
CA MET A 258 -24.27 -40.96 -23.56
C MET A 258 -25.28 -39.83 -23.82
N GLY A 259 -25.08 -39.00 -24.86
CA GLY A 259 -25.97 -37.86 -25.15
C GLY A 259 -25.87 -36.71 -24.14
N LEU A 260 -24.81 -36.64 -23.35
CA LEU A 260 -24.60 -35.54 -22.40
C LEU A 260 -24.09 -34.28 -23.11
N PRO A 261 -24.32 -33.08 -22.55
CA PRO A 261 -23.80 -31.84 -23.11
C PRO A 261 -22.28 -31.87 -23.30
N ALA A 262 -21.83 -31.37 -24.44
CA ALA A 262 -20.43 -31.24 -24.77
C ALA A 262 -19.71 -30.31 -23.79
N VAL A 263 -18.55 -30.74 -23.31
CA VAL A 263 -17.68 -29.97 -22.43
C VAL A 263 -16.32 -29.87 -23.12
N PRO A 264 -15.65 -28.71 -23.14
CA PRO A 264 -14.32 -28.59 -23.73
C PRO A 264 -13.33 -29.51 -23.01
N VAL A 265 -12.50 -30.23 -23.78
CA VAL A 265 -11.44 -31.13 -23.28
C VAL A 265 -10.56 -30.40 -22.26
N GLU A 266 -10.14 -29.18 -22.58
CA GLU A 266 -9.33 -28.30 -21.72
C GLU A 266 -9.95 -28.07 -20.33
N THR A 267 -11.28 -27.89 -20.27
CA THR A 267 -11.96 -27.70 -18.98
C THR A 267 -11.84 -28.94 -18.11
N ILE A 268 -11.96 -30.13 -18.69
CA ILE A 268 -11.82 -31.40 -17.97
C ILE A 268 -10.37 -31.63 -17.54
N VAL A 269 -9.40 -31.36 -18.42
CA VAL A 269 -7.96 -31.48 -18.12
C VAL A 269 -7.61 -30.65 -16.87
N TYR A 270 -7.95 -29.36 -16.89
CA TYR A 270 -7.60 -28.46 -15.79
C TYR A 270 -8.42 -28.68 -14.53
N ALA A 271 -9.70 -29.05 -14.65
CA ALA A 271 -10.50 -29.45 -13.50
C ALA A 271 -9.87 -30.66 -12.79
N ARG A 272 -9.49 -31.69 -13.56
CA ARG A 272 -8.86 -32.89 -13.00
C ARG A 272 -7.49 -32.60 -12.41
N ALA A 273 -6.71 -31.71 -13.02
CA ALA A 273 -5.41 -31.31 -12.49
C ALA A 273 -5.56 -30.56 -11.15
N VAL A 274 -6.54 -29.67 -11.06
CA VAL A 274 -6.88 -28.96 -9.82
C VAL A 274 -7.29 -29.94 -8.73
N GLU A 275 -8.16 -30.92 -9.03
CA GLU A 275 -8.54 -31.96 -8.06
C GLU A 275 -7.32 -32.70 -7.50
N ILE A 276 -6.46 -33.23 -8.38
CA ILE A 276 -5.27 -34.00 -7.97
C ILE A 276 -4.32 -33.14 -7.13
N VAL A 277 -4.11 -31.88 -7.49
CA VAL A 277 -3.20 -30.98 -6.77
C VAL A 277 -3.80 -30.57 -5.43
N ALA A 278 -5.11 -30.25 -5.40
CA ALA A 278 -5.82 -29.90 -4.18
C ALA A 278 -5.84 -31.06 -3.17
N GLU A 279 -6.07 -32.30 -3.62
CA GLU A 279 -6.03 -33.49 -2.75
C GLU A 279 -4.63 -33.73 -2.15
N ARG A 280 -3.56 -33.48 -2.92
CA ARG A 280 -2.18 -33.61 -2.44
C ARG A 280 -1.80 -32.52 -1.45
N MET A 281 -2.35 -31.33 -1.62
CA MET A 281 -2.09 -30.19 -0.76
C MET A 281 -3.03 -30.21 0.45
N ARG A 282 -2.55 -30.70 1.61
CA ARG A 282 -3.34 -30.75 2.86
C ARG A 282 -3.77 -29.37 3.44
N ARG A 283 -3.50 -28.24 2.78
CA ARG A 283 -3.73 -26.87 3.28
C ARG A 283 -3.99 -25.88 2.14
N VAL A 284 -5.18 -25.91 1.59
CA VAL A 284 -5.63 -24.96 0.54
C VAL A 284 -6.78 -24.07 1.03
N ASP A 285 -7.02 -24.07 2.35
CA ASP A 285 -8.25 -23.57 2.97
C ASP A 285 -8.43 -22.04 2.84
N LEU A 286 -7.34 -21.31 2.56
CA LEU A 286 -7.41 -19.86 2.35
C LEU A 286 -7.71 -19.50 0.88
N LEU A 287 -7.59 -20.44 -0.07
CA LEU A 287 -7.80 -20.13 -1.48
C LEU A 287 -9.29 -20.09 -1.82
N THR A 288 -9.69 -19.02 -2.48
CA THR A 288 -11.03 -18.90 -3.04
C THR A 288 -11.09 -19.53 -4.43
N GLY A 289 -12.30 -19.81 -4.94
CA GLY A 289 -12.46 -20.25 -6.33
C GLY A 289 -11.88 -19.26 -7.36
N ARG A 290 -11.82 -17.96 -7.02
CA ARG A 290 -11.17 -16.93 -7.86
C ARG A 290 -9.66 -17.13 -7.93
N ASP A 291 -9.04 -17.48 -6.81
CA ASP A 291 -7.61 -17.74 -6.72
C ASP A 291 -7.26 -19.00 -7.52
N VAL A 292 -8.02 -20.08 -7.35
CA VAL A 292 -7.85 -21.31 -8.14
C VAL A 292 -8.00 -21.04 -9.64
N ALA A 293 -9.03 -20.28 -10.05
CA ALA A 293 -9.21 -19.91 -11.45
C ALA A 293 -8.05 -19.04 -11.98
N ALA A 294 -7.47 -18.16 -11.15
CA ALA A 294 -6.30 -17.37 -11.52
C ALA A 294 -5.05 -18.25 -11.68
N ALA A 295 -4.84 -19.22 -10.78
CA ALA A 295 -3.77 -20.19 -10.89
C ALA A 295 -3.90 -21.02 -12.19
N VAL A 296 -5.10 -21.52 -12.51
CA VAL A 296 -5.37 -22.25 -13.75
C VAL A 296 -5.03 -21.41 -14.99
N ARG A 297 -5.49 -20.15 -15.06
CA ARG A 297 -5.16 -19.25 -16.18
C ARG A 297 -3.65 -19.00 -16.32
N SER A 298 -2.96 -18.81 -15.19
CA SER A 298 -1.51 -18.64 -15.17
C SER A 298 -0.79 -19.89 -15.68
N THR A 299 -1.18 -21.07 -15.19
CA THR A 299 -0.64 -22.36 -15.64
C THR A 299 -0.92 -22.59 -17.12
N GLN A 300 -2.12 -22.31 -17.62
CA GLN A 300 -2.45 -22.40 -19.04
C GLN A 300 -1.53 -21.56 -19.91
N ALA A 301 -1.33 -20.29 -19.53
CA ALA A 301 -0.44 -19.39 -20.27
C ALA A 301 1.01 -19.92 -20.29
N LEU A 302 1.49 -20.43 -19.15
CA LEU A 302 2.86 -20.94 -19.04
C LEU A 302 3.07 -22.26 -19.77
N VAL A 303 2.13 -23.21 -19.66
CA VAL A 303 2.17 -24.49 -20.39
C VAL A 303 2.16 -24.24 -21.89
N ARG A 304 1.26 -23.37 -22.39
CA ARG A 304 1.23 -22.99 -23.81
C ARG A 304 2.54 -22.33 -24.26
N ARG A 305 3.12 -21.44 -23.44
CA ARG A 305 4.43 -20.84 -23.74
C ARG A 305 5.51 -21.89 -23.84
N MET A 306 5.52 -22.86 -22.92
CA MET A 306 6.52 -23.92 -22.90
C MET A 306 6.37 -24.89 -24.06
N GLU A 307 5.13 -25.23 -24.44
CA GLU A 307 4.87 -26.03 -25.62
C GLU A 307 5.30 -25.31 -26.90
N ARG A 308 4.94 -24.02 -27.05
CA ARG A 308 5.38 -23.17 -28.16
C ARG A 308 6.91 -23.14 -28.27
N GLN A 309 7.60 -22.98 -27.14
CA GLN A 309 9.07 -23.02 -27.12
C GLN A 309 9.63 -24.37 -27.56
N ARG A 310 9.06 -25.49 -27.08
CA ARG A 310 9.47 -26.85 -27.49
C ARG A 310 9.24 -27.08 -28.99
N GLN A 311 8.08 -26.66 -29.53
CA GLN A 311 7.80 -26.77 -30.96
C GLN A 311 8.75 -25.89 -31.78
N PHE A 312 9.06 -24.68 -31.31
CA PHE A 312 10.03 -23.78 -31.93
C PHE A 312 11.43 -24.40 -31.98
N ASP A 313 11.93 -24.90 -30.85
CA ASP A 313 13.25 -25.53 -30.76
C ASP A 313 13.32 -26.80 -31.60
N GLY A 314 12.26 -27.60 -31.61
CA GLY A 314 12.11 -28.78 -32.45
C GLY A 314 12.16 -28.44 -33.94
N LEU A 315 11.45 -27.39 -34.36
CA LEU A 315 11.47 -26.89 -35.73
C LEU A 315 12.86 -26.43 -36.14
N VAL A 316 13.51 -25.56 -35.34
CA VAL A 316 14.87 -25.08 -35.62
C VAL A 316 15.83 -26.25 -35.75
N LYS A 317 15.78 -27.23 -34.83
CA LYS A 317 16.63 -28.41 -34.88
C LYS A 317 16.39 -29.24 -36.14
N ALA A 318 15.12 -29.49 -36.50
CA ALA A 318 14.76 -30.27 -37.68
C ALA A 318 15.21 -29.59 -38.98
N VAL A 319 15.04 -28.27 -39.09
CA VAL A 319 15.53 -27.46 -40.22
C VAL A 319 17.05 -27.56 -40.35
N VAL A 320 17.80 -27.36 -39.26
CA VAL A 320 19.27 -27.46 -39.29
C VAL A 320 19.72 -28.85 -39.72
N VAL A 321 19.11 -29.92 -39.18
CA VAL A 321 19.42 -31.31 -39.59
C VAL A 321 19.09 -31.54 -41.07
N GLN A 322 17.96 -31.03 -41.54
CA GLN A 322 17.53 -31.17 -42.94
C GLN A 322 18.50 -30.46 -43.89
N VAL A 323 18.91 -29.22 -43.57
CA VAL A 323 19.91 -28.45 -44.32
C VAL A 323 21.24 -29.19 -44.35
N GLN A 324 21.69 -29.72 -43.21
CA GLN A 324 22.95 -30.45 -43.10
C GLN A 324 22.92 -31.75 -43.94
N ARG A 325 21.82 -32.51 -43.89
CA ARG A 325 21.65 -33.76 -44.65
C ARG A 325 21.60 -33.54 -46.16
N ASN A 326 20.93 -32.48 -46.61
CA ASN A 326 20.70 -32.21 -48.04
C ASN A 326 21.51 -31.00 -48.56
N ARG A 327 22.64 -30.70 -47.92
CA ARG A 327 23.45 -29.50 -48.17
C ARG A 327 23.79 -29.31 -49.65
N SER A 328 24.21 -30.37 -50.34
CA SER A 328 24.61 -30.30 -51.75
C SER A 328 23.44 -29.94 -52.65
N ARG A 329 22.26 -30.54 -52.40
CA ARG A 329 21.02 -30.29 -53.15
C ARG A 329 20.57 -28.84 -52.96
N TYR A 330 20.44 -28.39 -51.71
CA TYR A 330 20.00 -27.02 -51.43
C TYR A 330 20.98 -25.95 -51.92
N ALA A 331 22.29 -26.23 -51.95
CA ALA A 331 23.26 -25.29 -52.53
C ALA A 331 23.00 -25.07 -54.04
N ILE A 332 22.73 -26.15 -54.77
CA ILE A 332 22.42 -26.08 -56.21
C ILE A 332 21.09 -25.34 -56.43
N ASP A 333 20.05 -25.73 -55.69
CA ASP A 333 18.72 -25.12 -55.80
C ASP A 333 18.75 -23.63 -55.46
N ALA A 334 19.51 -23.24 -54.43
CA ALA A 334 19.71 -21.84 -54.05
C ALA A 334 20.48 -21.04 -55.12
N GLU A 335 21.46 -21.64 -55.81
CA GLU A 335 22.14 -21.00 -56.94
C GLU A 335 21.21 -20.79 -58.13
N ILE A 336 20.38 -21.79 -58.46
CA ILE A 336 19.37 -21.71 -59.52
C ILE A 336 18.37 -20.58 -59.21
N GLU A 337 17.86 -20.54 -57.98
CA GLU A 337 16.94 -19.49 -57.53
C GLU A 337 17.61 -18.11 -57.59
N ASN A 338 18.86 -17.96 -57.15
CA ASN A 338 19.59 -16.70 -57.27
C ASN A 338 19.79 -16.25 -58.72
N ARG A 339 20.04 -17.17 -59.66
CA ARG A 339 20.09 -16.85 -61.10
C ARG A 339 18.73 -16.35 -61.61
N ALA A 340 17.64 -17.00 -61.19
CA ALA A 340 16.28 -16.57 -61.53
C ALA A 340 15.95 -15.18 -60.95
N ARG A 341 16.37 -14.89 -59.71
CA ARG A 341 16.22 -13.57 -59.06
C ARG A 341 16.93 -12.47 -59.83
N VAL A 342 18.18 -12.68 -60.25
CA VAL A 342 18.93 -11.71 -61.06
C VAL A 342 18.25 -11.44 -62.40
N ARG A 343 17.75 -12.49 -63.09
CA ARG A 343 16.98 -12.32 -64.33
C ARG A 343 15.70 -11.49 -64.15
N ARG A 344 15.14 -11.48 -62.94
CA ARG A 344 13.97 -10.67 -62.55
C ARG A 344 14.35 -9.29 -61.98
N GLY A 345 15.62 -8.89 -62.03
CA GLY A 345 16.09 -7.62 -61.46
C GLY A 345 16.14 -7.58 -59.93
N LYS A 346 16.01 -8.72 -59.25
CA LYS A 346 16.11 -8.82 -57.78
C LYS A 346 17.55 -9.05 -57.34
N THR A 347 17.90 -8.56 -56.15
CA THR A 347 19.21 -8.82 -55.53
C THR A 347 19.38 -10.30 -55.19
N ARG A 348 20.62 -10.78 -55.29
CA ARG A 348 21.00 -12.11 -54.82
C ARG A 348 20.83 -12.19 -53.31
N GLU A 349 20.34 -13.32 -52.84
CA GLU A 349 20.22 -13.63 -51.42
C GLU A 349 21.32 -14.64 -51.03
N PRO A 350 21.84 -14.62 -49.79
CA PRO A 350 22.81 -15.62 -49.34
C PRO A 350 22.28 -17.05 -49.57
N VAL A 351 23.16 -17.93 -50.06
CA VAL A 351 22.82 -19.34 -50.38
C VAL A 351 22.25 -20.05 -49.16
N GLU A 352 22.77 -19.72 -47.98
CA GLU A 352 22.34 -20.25 -46.69
C GLU A 352 20.88 -19.89 -46.37
N SER A 353 20.48 -18.66 -46.67
CA SER A 353 19.11 -18.17 -46.42
C SER A 353 18.11 -18.92 -47.30
N LEU A 354 18.42 -19.07 -48.59
CA LEU A 354 17.58 -19.81 -49.53
C LEU A 354 17.51 -21.30 -49.19
N ALA A 355 18.63 -21.92 -48.82
CA ALA A 355 18.67 -23.31 -48.36
C ALA A 355 17.79 -23.54 -47.12
N VAL A 356 17.85 -22.62 -46.15
CA VAL A 356 17.01 -22.68 -44.95
C VAL A 356 15.54 -22.48 -45.32
N GLN A 357 15.21 -21.53 -46.19
CA GLN A 357 13.83 -21.30 -46.65
C GLN A 357 13.24 -22.54 -47.34
N GLN A 358 13.99 -23.19 -48.23
CA GLN A 358 13.56 -24.42 -48.90
C GLN A 358 13.39 -25.57 -47.90
N SER A 359 14.35 -25.74 -46.98
CA SER A 359 14.25 -26.79 -45.96
C SER A 359 13.08 -26.56 -45.00
N MET A 360 12.73 -25.30 -44.69
CA MET A 360 11.59 -24.96 -43.85
C MET A 360 10.28 -25.43 -44.47
N GLN A 361 10.11 -25.29 -45.79
CA GLN A 361 8.93 -25.77 -46.51
C GLN A 361 8.76 -27.29 -46.36
N GLU A 362 9.85 -28.06 -46.48
CA GLU A 362 9.81 -29.52 -46.34
C GLU A 362 9.62 -29.99 -44.89
N VAL A 363 10.11 -29.23 -43.91
CA VAL A 363 10.07 -29.62 -42.49
C VAL A 363 8.74 -29.29 -41.83
N ILE A 364 8.07 -28.20 -42.23
CA ILE A 364 6.80 -27.76 -41.64
C ILE A 364 5.73 -28.86 -41.72
N GLU A 365 5.71 -29.66 -42.79
CA GLU A 365 4.76 -30.76 -42.97
C GLU A 365 5.00 -31.94 -42.01
N ARG A 366 6.22 -32.06 -41.47
CA ARG A 366 6.65 -33.23 -40.67
C ARG A 366 6.73 -32.94 -39.17
N VAL A 367 6.81 -31.67 -38.79
CA VAL A 367 6.97 -31.24 -37.39
C VAL A 367 5.65 -30.67 -36.89
N ARG A 368 5.29 -31.01 -35.64
CA ARG A 368 4.13 -30.39 -34.97
C ARG A 368 4.40 -28.89 -34.77
N THR A 369 3.56 -28.07 -35.39
CA THR A 369 3.68 -26.60 -35.39
C THR A 369 2.37 -25.91 -34.98
N SER A 370 1.45 -26.65 -34.37
CA SER A 370 0.10 -26.19 -34.01
C SER A 370 0.06 -24.96 -33.09
N SER A 371 1.13 -24.70 -32.34
CA SER A 371 1.23 -23.56 -31.42
C SER A 371 2.12 -22.41 -31.93
N LEU A 372 2.70 -22.56 -33.13
CA LEU A 372 3.61 -21.57 -33.70
C LEU A 372 2.88 -20.53 -34.55
N THR A 373 3.25 -19.27 -34.36
CA THR A 373 2.81 -18.13 -35.16
C THR A 373 3.70 -17.91 -36.38
N ILE A 374 3.23 -17.13 -37.36
CA ILE A 374 4.03 -16.73 -38.53
C ILE A 374 5.35 -16.06 -38.12
N GLU A 375 5.34 -15.30 -37.03
CA GLU A 375 6.55 -14.66 -36.51
C GLU A 375 7.53 -15.67 -35.92
N ASP A 376 7.05 -16.76 -35.31
CA ASP A 376 7.89 -17.85 -34.84
C ASP A 376 8.59 -18.54 -35.99
N PHE A 377 7.89 -18.80 -37.10
CA PHE A 377 8.51 -19.38 -38.30
C PHE A 377 9.63 -18.50 -38.86
N ARG A 378 9.40 -17.19 -38.93
CA ARG A 378 10.44 -16.22 -39.35
C ARG A 378 11.63 -16.22 -38.40
N SER A 379 11.37 -16.26 -37.10
CA SER A 379 12.41 -16.31 -36.07
C SER A 379 13.19 -17.63 -36.09
N ALA A 380 12.49 -18.74 -36.33
CA ALA A 380 13.08 -20.07 -36.47
C ALA A 380 13.96 -20.15 -37.71
N ALA A 381 13.51 -19.59 -38.85
CA ALA A 381 14.31 -19.50 -40.06
C ALA A 381 15.60 -18.69 -39.80
N ARG A 382 15.51 -17.51 -39.16
CA ARG A 382 16.71 -16.73 -38.79
C ARG A 382 17.65 -17.50 -37.88
N ALA A 383 17.12 -18.16 -36.84
CA ALA A 383 17.92 -18.96 -35.91
C ALA A 383 18.60 -20.15 -36.61
N ALA A 384 17.89 -20.82 -37.52
CA ALA A 384 18.42 -21.92 -38.31
C ALA A 384 19.49 -21.44 -39.32
N SER A 385 19.29 -20.30 -39.97
CA SER A 385 20.28 -19.68 -40.86
C SER A 385 21.57 -19.35 -40.12
N LEU A 386 21.47 -18.74 -38.94
CA LEU A 386 22.65 -18.45 -38.10
C LEU A 386 23.42 -19.73 -37.72
N ARG A 387 22.71 -20.79 -37.34
CA ARG A 387 23.32 -22.09 -37.00
C ARG A 387 23.92 -22.81 -38.22
N SER A 388 23.33 -22.62 -39.40
CA SER A 388 23.75 -23.29 -40.64
C SER A 388 24.84 -22.52 -41.39
N ALA A 389 25.03 -21.23 -41.13
CA ALA A 389 26.02 -20.40 -41.82
C ALA A 389 27.46 -20.95 -41.71
N ALA A 390 27.79 -21.52 -40.54
CA ALA A 390 29.08 -22.18 -40.33
C ALA A 390 29.30 -23.37 -41.29
N LEU A 391 28.22 -24.07 -41.68
CA LEU A 391 28.31 -25.21 -42.59
C LEU A 391 28.71 -24.77 -43.99
N PHE A 392 28.17 -23.65 -44.51
CA PHE A 392 28.42 -23.22 -45.89
C PHE A 392 29.74 -22.47 -46.08
N LYS A 393 30.27 -21.83 -45.04
CA LYS A 393 31.55 -21.12 -45.06
C LYS A 393 32.73 -22.00 -45.51
N ASP A 394 32.78 -23.26 -45.06
CA ASP A 394 33.82 -24.24 -45.43
C ASP A 394 33.86 -24.55 -46.95
N ARG A 395 32.76 -24.36 -47.69
CA ARG A 395 32.78 -24.55 -49.16
C ARG A 395 33.23 -23.30 -49.91
N GLN A 396 32.90 -22.10 -49.42
CA GLN A 396 33.38 -20.85 -50.02
C GLN A 396 34.90 -20.74 -49.84
N ASP A 397 35.41 -21.07 -48.66
CA ASP A 397 36.84 -21.03 -48.38
C ASP A 397 37.61 -22.06 -49.23
N ARG A 398 37.09 -23.30 -49.38
CA ARG A 398 37.70 -24.31 -50.26
C ARG A 398 37.61 -23.98 -51.76
N ALA A 399 36.52 -23.34 -52.20
CA ALA A 399 36.40 -22.89 -53.59
C ALA A 399 37.35 -21.73 -53.91
N ALA A 400 37.51 -20.78 -52.97
CA ALA A 400 38.46 -19.68 -53.09
C ALA A 400 39.92 -20.18 -53.06
N ASP A 401 40.25 -21.19 -52.24
CA ASP A 401 41.59 -21.77 -52.19
C ASP A 401 41.93 -22.56 -53.47
N ARG A 402 40.92 -23.17 -54.12
CA ARG A 402 41.09 -23.85 -55.43
C ARG A 402 41.34 -22.87 -56.58
N ILE A 403 40.74 -21.68 -56.53
CA ILE A 403 40.97 -20.61 -57.52
C ILE A 403 42.35 -19.98 -57.33
N ARG A 404 42.85 -19.89 -56.09
CA ARG A 404 44.20 -19.35 -55.79
C ARG A 404 45.36 -20.31 -56.09
N ARG A 405 45.09 -21.62 -56.25
CA ARG A 405 46.10 -22.64 -56.59
C ARG A 405 46.18 -23.01 -58.07
N LEU A 406 45.57 -22.22 -58.97
CA LEU A 406 45.91 -22.30 -60.39
C LEU A 406 47.22 -21.53 -60.59
N PRO A 407 48.35 -22.21 -60.89
CA PRO A 407 49.56 -21.51 -61.26
C PRO A 407 49.31 -20.78 -62.58
N GLY A 408 49.73 -19.52 -62.66
CA GLY A 408 49.74 -18.77 -63.90
C GLY A 408 50.51 -19.57 -64.96
N GLY A 409 49.81 -19.89 -66.04
CA GLY A 409 50.42 -20.16 -67.34
C GLY A 409 50.74 -18.86 -68.04
#